data_AF-A0AAE4MEZ0-F1
#
_entry.id   AF-A0AAE4MEZ0-F1
#
_cell.length_a   1.000
_cell.length_b   1.000
_cell.length_c   1.000
_cell.angle_alpha   90.00
_cell.angle_beta   90.00
_cell.angle_gamma   90.00
#
_symmetry.space_group_name_H-M   'P 1'
#
loop_
_entity.id
_entity.type
_entity.pdbx_description
1 polymer ?
#
loop_
_entity_poly.entity_id
_entity_poly.type
_entity_poly.pdbx_seq_one_letter_code
_entity_poly.pdbx_strand_id
1 'polypeptide(L)'
;MVAIKSRKVALGARVSREIYEKVRDLTEGENPPFESLSDYLNFVIAQDLARREMNVSVATYELMEALKDPELRAEFKRMLKD
;
A
#
# COMPACT_ATOMS: atom_id res chain seq x y z
N MET A 1 -13.18 12.43 36.38
CA MET A 1 -12.77 11.68 35.17
C MET A 1 -12.43 12.73 34.10
N VAL A 2 -11.15 13.04 33.91
CA VAL A 2 -10.72 14.05 32.93
C VAL A 2 -10.67 13.37 31.57
N ALA A 3 -11.60 13.72 30.67
CA ALA A 3 -11.52 13.30 29.28
C ALA A 3 -10.33 14.01 28.63
N ILE A 4 -9.17 13.35 28.61
CA ILE A 4 -8.05 13.78 27.79
C ILE A 4 -8.49 13.59 26.34
N LYS A 5 -8.99 14.66 25.70
CA LYS A 5 -9.14 14.68 24.24
C LYS A 5 -7.74 14.53 23.66
N SER A 6 -7.39 13.30 23.28
CA SER A 6 -6.22 13.04 22.43
C SER A 6 -6.41 13.87 21.16
N ARG A 7 -5.71 15.00 21.08
CA ARG A 7 -5.69 15.85 19.91
C ARG A 7 -4.76 15.14 18.93
N LYS A 8 -5.30 14.18 18.16
CA LYS A 8 -4.53 13.48 17.12
C LYS A 8 -3.82 14.54 16.28
N VAL A 9 -2.49 14.49 16.23
CA VAL A 9 -1.68 15.42 15.45
C VAL A 9 -2.01 15.17 13.99
N ALA A 10 -2.65 16.15 13.33
CA ALA A 10 -2.91 16.07 11.91
C ALA A 10 -1.60 16.34 11.16
N LEU A 11 -1.09 15.33 10.46
CA LEU A 11 0.07 15.46 9.59
C LEU A 11 -0.44 15.80 8.18
N GLY A 12 0.06 16.90 7.63
CA GLY A 12 -0.21 17.30 6.25
C GLY A 12 0.95 16.94 5.33
N ALA A 13 0.65 16.49 4.12
CA ALA A 13 1.63 16.25 3.07
C ALA A 13 1.36 17.17 1.87
N ARG A 14 2.43 17.66 1.24
CA ARG A 14 2.33 18.37 -0.06
C ARG A 14 2.52 17.36 -1.18
N VAL A 15 1.61 17.37 -2.14
CA VAL A 15 1.66 16.55 -3.34
C VAL A 15 1.49 17.43 -4.57
N SER A 16 1.86 16.94 -5.75
CA SER A 16 1.53 17.63 -6.99
C SER A 16 0.01 17.63 -7.19
N ARG A 17 -0.48 18.58 -7.98
CA ARG A 17 -1.90 18.66 -8.33
C ARG A 17 -2.41 17.39 -8.99
N GLU A 18 -1.62 16.80 -9.89
CA GLU A 18 -1.96 15.55 -10.58
C GLU A 18 -2.18 14.41 -9.58
N ILE A 19 -1.30 14.29 -8.58
CA ILE A 19 -1.44 13.25 -7.55
C ILE A 19 -2.66 13.52 -6.67
N TYR A 20 -2.92 14.78 -6.31
CA TYR A 20 -4.11 15.13 -5.54
C TYR A 20 -5.40 14.73 -6.26
N GLU A 21 -5.51 15.02 -7.56
CA GLU A 21 -6.69 14.65 -8.36
C GLU A 21 -6.89 13.14 -8.41
N LYS A 22 -5.82 12.36 -8.66
CA LYS A 22 -5.88 10.88 -8.65
C LYS A 22 -6.33 10.32 -7.30
N VAL A 23 -5.85 10.88 -6.19
CA VAL A 23 -6.19 10.40 -4.86
C VAL A 23 -7.62 10.80 -4.48
N ARG A 24 -8.06 12.00 -4.88
CA ARG A 24 -9.42 12.47 -4.66
C ARG A 24 -10.45 11.53 -5.30
N ASP A 25 -10.20 11.08 -6.53
CA ASP A 25 -11.08 10.17 -7.25
C ASP A 25 -11.20 8.77 -6.59
N LEU A 26 -10.30 8.41 -5.67
CA LEU A 26 -10.39 7.19 -4.85
C LEU A 26 -11.28 7.35 -3.61
N THR A 27 -11.69 8.58 -3.30
CA THR A 27 -12.43 8.94 -2.08
C THR A 27 -13.75 9.64 -2.37
N GLU A 28 -13.95 10.09 -3.60
CA GLU A 28 -15.14 10.79 -4.07
C GLU A 28 -15.76 10.01 -5.25
N GLY A 29 -17.10 9.91 -5.29
CA GLY A 29 -17.83 9.19 -6.36
C GLY A 29 -18.91 8.25 -5.82
N GLU A 30 -19.54 7.49 -6.70
CA GLU A 30 -20.45 6.41 -6.29
C GLU A 30 -19.64 5.19 -5.83
N ASN A 31 -19.81 4.82 -4.56
CA ASN A 31 -19.14 3.69 -3.92
C ASN A 31 -17.59 3.76 -3.98
N PRO A 32 -16.97 4.79 -3.38
CA PRO A 32 -15.52 4.95 -3.42
C PRO A 32 -14.82 3.82 -2.64
N PRO A 33 -13.62 3.40 -3.08
CA PRO A 33 -12.85 2.36 -2.39
C PRO A 33 -12.34 2.78 -1.00
N PHE A 34 -12.29 4.07 -0.70
CA PHE A 34 -11.92 4.61 0.61
C PHE A 34 -12.92 5.66 1.08
N GLU A 35 -13.23 5.68 2.38
CA GLU A 35 -14.19 6.62 2.98
C GLU A 35 -13.63 8.06 3.07
N SER A 36 -12.29 8.21 3.11
CA SER A 36 -11.64 9.51 3.15
C SER A 36 -10.19 9.48 2.64
N LEU A 37 -9.64 10.66 2.34
CA LEU A 37 -8.21 10.84 2.02
C LEU A 37 -7.30 10.34 3.14
N SER A 38 -7.73 10.49 4.40
CA SER A 38 -6.94 10.02 5.55
C SER A 38 -6.90 8.50 5.61
N ASP A 39 -8.00 7.82 5.27
CA ASP A 39 -8.07 6.36 5.26
C ASP A 39 -7.18 5.78 4.15
N TYR A 40 -7.20 6.39 2.97
CA TYR A 40 -6.28 6.06 1.89
C TYR A 40 -4.81 6.23 2.32
N LEU A 41 -4.45 7.37 2.91
CA LEU A 41 -3.07 7.63 3.34
C LEU A 41 -2.62 6.63 4.43
N ASN A 42 -3.47 6.32 5.40
CA ASN A 42 -3.18 5.32 6.42
C ASN A 42 -2.97 3.93 5.80
N PHE A 43 -3.79 3.55 4.82
CA PHE A 43 -3.63 2.28 4.11
C PHE A 43 -2.29 2.20 3.38
N VAL A 44 -1.90 3.24 2.63
CA VAL A 44 -0.64 3.27 1.89
C VAL A 44 0.57 3.25 2.84
N ILE A 45 0.52 4.03 3.93
CA ILE A 45 1.58 4.04 4.94
C ILE A 45 1.70 2.66 5.60
N ALA A 46 0.57 2.02 5.96
CA ALA A 46 0.58 0.70 6.55
C ALA A 46 1.15 -0.36 5.60
N GLN A 47 0.82 -0.30 4.30
CA GLN A 47 1.41 -1.19 3.31
C GLN A 47 2.93 -0.98 3.17
N ASP A 48 3.37 0.27 3.10
CA ASP A 48 4.80 0.58 2.98
C ASP A 48 5.58 0.16 4.23
N LEU A 49 5.03 0.42 5.43
CA LEU A 49 5.59 -0.06 6.69
C LEU A 49 5.65 -1.58 6.74
N ALA A 50 4.57 -2.27 6.37
CA ALA A 50 4.57 -3.74 6.31
C ALA A 50 5.62 -4.27 5.33
N ARG A 51 5.82 -3.63 4.17
CA ARG A 51 6.89 -3.98 3.21
C ARG A 51 8.29 -3.79 3.82
N ARG A 52 8.51 -2.68 4.52
CA ARG A 52 9.78 -2.38 5.21
C ARG A 52 10.06 -3.34 6.36
N GLU A 53 9.05 -3.65 7.17
CA GLU A 53 9.16 -4.58 8.31
C GLU A 53 9.39 -6.02 7.85
N MET A 54 8.76 -6.44 6.74
CA MET A 54 8.99 -7.77 6.16
C MET A 54 10.35 -7.90 5.46
N ASN A 55 11.15 -6.83 5.34
CA ASN A 55 12.46 -6.84 4.67
C ASN A 55 12.41 -7.46 3.27
N VAL A 56 11.25 -7.38 2.60
CA VAL A 56 11.03 -7.91 1.27
C VAL A 56 11.76 -6.97 0.32
N SER A 57 12.98 -7.36 -0.05
CA SER A 57 13.75 -6.62 -1.05
C SER A 57 12.88 -6.41 -2.30
N VAL A 58 13.10 -5.31 -3.03
CA VAL A 58 12.37 -5.03 -4.28
C VAL A 58 12.43 -6.25 -5.21
N ALA A 59 13.58 -6.92 -5.26
CA ALA A 59 13.77 -8.16 -6.01
C ALA A 59 12.88 -9.32 -5.51
N THR A 60 12.61 -9.42 -4.21
CA THR A 60 11.70 -10.43 -3.65
C THR A 60 10.25 -10.13 -4.00
N TYR A 61 9.84 -8.86 -4.03
CA TYR A 61 8.49 -8.46 -4.47
C TYR A 61 8.29 -8.72 -5.97
N GLU A 62 9.25 -8.31 -6.80
CA GLU A 62 9.24 -8.57 -8.24
C GLU A 62 9.22 -10.07 -8.55
N LEU A 63 9.98 -10.87 -7.78
CA LEU A 63 9.93 -12.33 -7.86
C LEU A 63 8.55 -12.88 -7.46
N MET A 64 7.94 -12.38 -6.38
CA MET A 64 6.60 -12.81 -5.97
C MET A 64 5.52 -12.45 -7.00
N GLU A 65 5.62 -11.29 -7.65
CA GLU A 65 4.75 -10.89 -8.75
C GLU A 65 4.97 -11.77 -9.99
N ALA A 66 6.23 -12.05 -10.37
CA ALA A 66 6.57 -12.93 -11.48
C ALA A 66 6.05 -14.36 -11.27
N LEU A 67 6.07 -14.87 -10.03
CA LEU A 67 5.56 -16.20 -9.67
C LEU A 67 4.02 -16.30 -9.67
N LYS A 68 3.29 -15.21 -9.93
CA LYS A 68 1.84 -15.28 -10.22
C LYS A 68 1.58 -15.88 -11.60
N ASP A 69 2.54 -15.78 -12.53
CA ASP A 69 2.50 -16.50 -13.80
C ASP A 69 2.70 -18.02 -13.54
N PRO A 70 1.75 -18.87 -13.97
CA PRO A 70 1.87 -20.33 -13.82
C PRO A 70 3.11 -20.93 -14.47
N GLU A 71 3.59 -20.39 -15.59
CA GLU A 71 4.74 -20.92 -16.34
C GLU A 71 6.05 -20.63 -15.60
N LEU A 72 6.28 -19.37 -15.21
CA LEU A 72 7.44 -18.96 -14.43
C LEU A 72 7.50 -19.67 -13.07
N ARG A 73 6.34 -19.89 -12.44
CA ARG A 73 6.25 -20.67 -11.20
C ARG A 73 6.59 -22.14 -11.39
N ALA A 74 6.23 -22.74 -12.52
CA ALA A 74 6.58 -24.12 -12.82
C ALA A 74 8.07 -24.27 -13.11
N GLU A 75 8.68 -23.31 -13.82
CA GLU A 75 10.10 -23.26 -14.11
C GLU A 75 10.93 -23.08 -12.83
N PHE A 76 10.58 -22.12 -11.97
CA PHE A 76 11.26 -21.90 -10.69
C PHE A 76 11.19 -23.14 -9.78
N LYS A 77 10.05 -23.85 -9.76
CA LYS A 77 9.90 -25.12 -9.04
C LYS A 77 10.77 -26.25 -9.59
N ARG A 78 11.12 -26.24 -10.88
CA ARG A 78 12.06 -27.20 -11.46
C ARG A 78 13.48 -26.89 -11.02
N MET A 79 13.88 -25.62 -11.06
CA MET A 79 15.22 -25.17 -10.65
C MET A 79 15.53 -25.42 -9.17
N LEU A 80 14.52 -25.41 -8.29
CA LEU A 80 14.68 -25.68 -6.85
C LEU A 80 14.71 -27.18 -6.48
N LYS A 81 14.43 -28.07 -7.44
CA LYS A 81 14.38 -29.53 -7.21
C LYS A 81 15.70 -30.24 -7.59
N ASP A 82 16.65 -29.52 -8.15
CA ASP A 82 18.06 -29.92 -8.31
C ASP A 82 18.88 -29.43 -7.11
#